data_AF-A0AA96UG81-F1
#
_entry.id   AF-A0AA96UG81-F1
#
_cell.length_a   1.000
_cell.length_b   1.000
_cell.length_c   1.000
_cell.angle_alpha   90.00
_cell.angle_beta   90.00
_cell.angle_gamma   90.00
#
_symmetry.space_group_name_H-M   'P 1'
#
loop_
_entity.id
_entity.type
_entity.pdbx_description
1 polymer ?
#
loop_
_entity_poly.entity_id
_entity_poly.type
_entity_poly.pdbx_seq_one_letter_code
_entity_poly.pdbx_strand_id
1 'polypeptide(L)' 'MSGERWEPREGQSAHDRRSGEDVRVMAVHACGVFVRSLRDGRESVTTLGELVPPERVAEES' A
#
# COMPACT_ATOMS: atom_id res chain seq x y z
N MET A 1 13.17 -20.78 -5.96
CA MET A 1 13.14 -19.34 -6.29
C MET A 1 12.62 -18.63 -5.06
N SER A 2 13.48 -17.97 -4.29
CA SER A 2 13.05 -17.15 -3.16
C SER A 2 12.34 -15.93 -3.74
N GLY A 3 11.04 -16.06 -3.97
CA GLY A 3 10.19 -14.91 -4.29
C GLY A 3 10.22 -14.00 -3.07
N GLU A 4 11.04 -12.96 -3.13
CA GLU A 4 11.06 -11.94 -2.08
C GLU A 4 9.64 -11.42 -1.93
N ARG A 5 9.04 -11.74 -0.79
CA ARG A 5 7.70 -11.27 -0.48
C ARG A 5 7.82 -9.77 -0.29
N TRP A 6 7.12 -9.02 -1.12
CA TRP A 6 7.03 -7.59 -0.91
C TRP A 6 6.39 -7.28 0.44
N GLU A 7 6.94 -6.30 1.15
CA GLU A 7 6.45 -5.83 2.43
C GLU A 7 6.24 -4.30 2.36
N PRO A 8 5.06 -3.79 2.75
CA PRO A 8 4.81 -2.35 2.77
C PRO A 8 5.68 -1.68 3.82
N ARG A 9 6.23 -0.51 3.47
CA ARG A 9 6.99 0.34 4.39
C ARG A 9 6.39 1.74 4.43
N GLU A 10 6.57 2.41 5.57
CA GLU A 10 6.18 3.80 5.72
C GLU A 10 6.74 4.68 4.59
N GLY A 11 5.88 5.55 4.05
CA GLY A 11 6.19 6.42 2.92
C GLY A 11 6.06 5.76 1.54
N GLN A 12 5.91 4.44 1.43
CA GLN A 12 5.71 3.79 0.14
C GLN A 12 4.26 3.89 -0.33
N SER A 13 4.06 3.89 -1.64
CA SER A 13 2.75 3.64 -2.24
C SER A 13 2.45 2.14 -2.23
N ALA A 14 1.17 1.81 -2.14
CA ALA A 14 0.64 0.45 -2.25
C ALA A 14 -0.75 0.51 -2.89
N HIS A 15 -1.23 -0.61 -3.39
CA HIS A 15 -2.64 -0.75 -3.78
C HIS A 15 -3.39 -1.50 -2.67
N ASP A 16 -4.49 -0.92 -2.17
CA ASP A 16 -5.36 -1.57 -1.20
C ASP A 16 -6.44 -2.36 -1.91
N ARG A 17 -6.36 -3.70 -1.87
CA ARG A 17 -7.32 -4.59 -2.53
C ARG A 17 -8.73 -4.50 -1.98
N ARG A 18 -8.89 -4.05 -0.73
CA ARG A 18 -10.21 -3.93 -0.10
C ARG A 18 -11.00 -2.77 -0.67
N SER A 19 -10.35 -1.62 -0.89
CA SER A 19 -10.99 -0.43 -1.45
C SER A 19 -10.82 -0.32 -2.97
N GLY A 20 -9.83 -1.02 -3.54
CA GLY A 20 -9.44 -0.88 -4.95
C GLY A 20 -8.72 0.45 -5.23
N GLU A 21 -8.11 1.07 -4.22
CA GLU A 21 -7.50 2.40 -4.32
C GLU A 21 -5.98 2.34 -4.11
N ASP A 22 -5.29 3.26 -4.78
CA ASP A 22 -3.88 3.52 -4.50
C ASP A 22 -3.75 4.38 -3.24
N VAL A 23 -2.88 3.94 -2.35
CA VAL A 23 -2.69 4.54 -1.03
C VAL A 23 -1.22 4.78 -0.74
N ARG A 24 -0.94 5.75 0.14
CA ARG A 24 0.36 5.92 0.79
C ARG A 24 0.32 5.23 2.15
N VAL A 25 1.31 4.38 2.41
CA VAL A 25 1.54 3.81 3.74
C VAL A 25 2.06 4.93 4.65
N MET A 26 1.31 5.22 5.70
CA MET A 26 1.63 6.26 6.67
C MET A 26 2.37 5.69 7.89
N ALA A 27 2.03 4.47 8.31
CA ALA A 27 2.73 3.75 9.37
C ALA A 27 2.40 2.25 9.32
N VAL A 28 3.34 1.42 9.76
CA VAL A 28 3.14 -0.04 9.91
C VAL A 28 3.25 -0.38 11.40
N HIS A 29 2.14 -0.84 11.98
CA HIS A 29 2.05 -1.21 13.39
C HIS A 29 1.48 -2.62 13.56
N ALA A 30 1.65 -3.18 14.76
CA ALA A 30 1.11 -4.49 15.11
C ALA A 30 -0.43 -4.54 15.04
N CYS A 31 -1.11 -3.40 15.22
CA CYS A 31 -2.56 -3.30 15.12
C CYS A 31 -3.10 -3.16 13.68
N GLY A 32 -2.22 -2.92 12.70
CA GLY A 32 -2.61 -2.69 11.32
C GLY A 32 -1.67 -1.72 10.60
N VAL A 33 -2.00 -1.47 9.33
CA VAL A 33 -1.28 -0.52 8.48
C VAL A 33 -2.16 0.72 8.31
N PHE A 34 -1.63 1.86 8.71
CA PHE A 34 -2.29 3.15 8.50
C PHE A 34 -1.98 3.62 7.09
N VAL A 35 -3.02 3.96 6.34
CA VAL A 35 -2.88 4.35 4.94
C VAL A 35 -3.67 5.63 4.67
N ARG A 36 -3.21 6.37 3.66
CA ARG A 36 -3.91 7.54 3.14
C ARG A 36 -4.18 7.35 1.66
N SER A 37 -5.43 7.46 1.26
CA SER A 37 -5.85 7.47 -0.15
C SER A 37 -5.09 8.54 -0.93
N LEU A 38 -4.49 8.16 -2.05
CA LEU A 38 -3.85 9.10 -2.98
C LEU A 38 -4.89 9.88 -3.80
N ARG A 39 -6.12 9.36 -3.89
CA ARG A 39 -7.21 9.96 -4.67
C ARG A 39 -7.85 11.15 -3.98
N ASP A 40 -8.21 11.00 -2.71
CA ASP A 40 -9.01 11.98 -1.96
C ASP A 40 -8.42 12.36 -0.60
N GLY A 41 -7.27 11.79 -0.24
CA GLY A 41 -6.55 12.12 0.99
C GLY A 41 -7.16 11.52 2.26
N ARG A 42 -8.21 10.70 2.16
CA ARG A 42 -8.82 10.07 3.34
C ARG A 42 -7.88 9.05 3.98
N GLU A 43 -7.86 9.05 5.30
CA GLU A 43 -7.07 8.11 6.10
C GLU A 43 -7.92 6.92 6.54
N SER A 44 -7.32 5.73 6.52
CA SER A 44 -7.96 4.49 6.97
C SER A 44 -6.93 3.52 7.54
N VAL A 45 -7.42 2.43 8.15
CA VAL A 45 -6.59 1.33 8.64
C VAL A 45 -6.93 0.07 7.86
N THR A 46 -5.89 -0.59 7.35
CA THR A 46 -5.98 -1.86 6.62
C THR A 46 -5.00 -2.89 7.19
N THR A 47 -4.89 -4.06 6.58
CA THR A 47 -3.96 -5.11 7.02
C THR A 47 -2.87 -5.36 5.99
N LEU A 48 -1.73 -5.92 6.42
CA LEU A 48 -0.64 -6.33 5.52
C LEU A 48 -1.12 -7.28 4.40
N GLY A 49 -2.14 -8.09 4.69
CA GLY A 49 -2.69 -9.05 3.74
C GLY A 49 -3.54 -8.43 2.64
N GLU A 50 -3.98 -7.18 2.80
CA GLU A 50 -4.78 -6.46 1.80
C GLU A 50 -3.92 -5.64 0.84
N LEU A 51 -2.77 -5.17 1.31
CA LEU A 51 -1.85 -4.37 0.51
C LEU A 51 -1.05 -5.24 -0.47
N VAL A 52 -0.85 -4.71 -1.67
CA VAL A 52 0.05 -5.26 -2.68
C VAL A 52 0.98 -4.16 -3.21
N PRO A 53 2.11 -4.51 -3.86
CA PRO A 53 2.95 -3.51 -4.50
C PRO A 53 2.09 -2.62 -5.40
N PRO A 54 2.42 -1.32 -5.53
CA PRO A 54 1.73 -0.47 -6.49
C PRO A 54 1.87 -1.11 -7.88
N GLU A 55 0.82 -1.07 -8.69
CA GLU A 55 0.96 -1.44 -10.09
C GLU A 55 2.11 -0.58 -10.64
N ARG A 56 3.12 -1.22 -11.25
CA ARG A 56 4.16 -0.45 -11.93
C ARG A 56 3.43 0.37 -12.98
N VAL A 57 3.25 1.67 -12.74
CA VAL A 57 3.09 2.60 -13.85
C VAL A 57 4.38 2.39 -14.63
N ALA A 58 4.30 1.69 -15.75
CA ALA A 58 5.42 1.62 -16.66
C ALA A 58 5.76 3.07 -16.97
N GLU A 59 6.88 3.55 -16.43
CA GLU A 59 7.50 4.78 -16.88
C GLU A 59 7.85 4.53 -18.35
N GLU A 60 6.93 4.88 -19.26
CA GLU A 60 7.27 5.13 -20.66
C GLU A 60 8.35 6.23 -20.63
N SER A 61 9.57 5.80 -20.93
CA SER A 61 10.76 6.65 -21.07
C SER A 61 10.67 7.54 -22.30
#